data_AF-A0A948XG51-F1
#
_entry.id   AF-A0A948XG51-F1
#
_cell.length_a   1.000
_cell.length_b   1.000
_cell.length_c   1.000
_cell.angle_alpha   90.00
_cell.angle_beta   90.00
_cell.angle_gamma   90.00
#
_symmetry.space_group_name_H-M   'P 1'
#
loop_
_entity.id
_entity.type
_entity.pdbx_description
1 polymer ?
#
loop_
_entity_poly.entity_id
_entity_poly.type
_entity_poly.pdbx_seq_one_letter_code
_entity_poly.pdbx_strand_id
1 'polypeptide(L)'
;MGPIYVVAIISFVSGILGYIIMYFWVRPILGYRKIKNKVALTIKYYYKSKDNEATGKKIKLQTKEWVKANRQNSVELSASYNENLPTWYKMLLDSRGESPIDASNHLMILSNTRNYDHAEKHIKEIKNCLKIK
;
A
#
# COMPACT_ATOMS: atom_id res chain seq x y z
N MET A 1 48.60 -13.23 10.91
CA MET A 1 47.47 -12.27 10.95
C MET A 1 46.84 -12.35 12.33
N GLY A 2 46.93 -11.30 13.14
CA GLY A 2 46.37 -11.30 14.50
C GLY A 2 44.82 -11.26 14.50
N PRO A 3 44.17 -11.75 15.57
CA PRO A 3 42.69 -11.78 15.67
C PRO A 3 42.05 -10.39 15.54
N ILE A 4 42.78 -9.32 15.86
CA ILE A 4 42.35 -7.92 15.75
C ILE A 4 41.97 -7.55 14.31
N TYR A 5 42.71 -8.02 13.30
CA TYR A 5 42.42 -7.72 11.90
C TYR A 5 41.13 -8.41 11.43
N VAL A 6 40.87 -9.63 11.92
CA VAL A 6 39.64 -10.38 11.60
C VAL A 6 38.43 -9.64 12.18
N VAL A 7 38.51 -9.18 13.43
CA VAL A 7 37.43 -8.40 14.08
C VAL A 7 37.19 -7.08 13.34
N ALA A 8 38.25 -6.38 12.93
CA ALA A 8 38.14 -5.14 12.18
C ALA A 8 37.43 -5.33 10.83
N ILE A 9 37.79 -6.38 10.08
CA ILE A 9 37.16 -6.72 8.80
C ILE A 9 35.68 -7.08 9.00
N ILE A 10 35.35 -7.91 10.00
CA ILE A 10 33.96 -8.29 10.30
C ILE A 10 33.12 -7.05 10.65
N SER A 11 33.68 -6.14 11.45
CA SER A 11 32.99 -4.91 11.85
C SER A 11 32.71 -4.00 10.65
N PHE A 12 33.70 -3.86 9.75
CA PHE A 12 33.55 -3.09 8.53
C PHE A 12 32.51 -3.68 7.58
N VAL A 13 32.58 -4.99 7.33
CA VAL A 13 31.61 -5.71 6.50
C VAL A 13 30.20 -5.63 7.09
N SER A 14 30.06 -5.77 8.41
CA SER A 14 28.77 -5.66 9.09
C SER A 14 28.18 -4.25 8.97
N GLY A 15 29.01 -3.20 9.00
CA GLY A 15 28.57 -1.82 8.77
C GLY A 15 28.01 -1.62 7.36
N ILE A 16 28.72 -2.12 6.34
CA ILE A 16 28.28 -2.03 4.94
C ILE A 16 27.00 -2.82 4.72
N LEU A 17 26.93 -4.07 5.21
CA LEU A 17 25.73 -4.90 5.11
C LEU A 17 24.54 -4.25 5.81
N GLY A 18 24.75 -3.66 6.99
CA GLY A 18 23.72 -2.91 7.70
C GLY A 18 23.16 -1.75 6.87
N TYR A 19 24.02 -0.98 6.20
CA TYR A 19 23.59 0.11 5.33
C TYR A 19 22.79 -0.39 4.11
N ILE A 20 23.25 -1.46 3.47
CA ILE A 20 22.55 -2.08 2.33
C ILE A 20 21.16 -2.56 2.76
N ILE A 21 21.05 -3.27 3.89
CA ILE A 21 19.77 -3.75 4.42
C ILE A 21 18.84 -2.56 4.71
N MET A 22 19.34 -1.50 5.35
CA MET A 22 18.53 -0.32 5.65
C MET A 22 17.99 0.34 4.37
N TYR A 23 18.86 0.54 3.38
CA TYR A 23 18.48 1.24 2.15
C TYR A 23 17.55 0.41 1.28
N PHE A 24 17.86 -0.87 1.08
CA PHE A 24 17.16 -1.73 0.14
C PHE A 24 15.96 -2.47 0.72
N TRP A 25 15.86 -2.65 2.05
CA TRP A 25 14.73 -3.37 2.64
C TRP A 25 13.84 -2.45 3.46
N VAL A 26 14.41 -1.70 4.40
CA VAL A 26 13.60 -0.91 5.34
C VAL A 26 12.84 0.20 4.60
N ARG A 27 13.52 0.97 3.75
CA ARG A 27 12.90 2.09 3.01
C ARG A 27 11.75 1.66 2.09
N PRO A 28 11.89 0.64 1.21
CA PRO A 28 10.78 0.26 0.32
C PRO A 28 9.62 -0.40 1.07
N ILE A 29 9.89 -1.20 2.12
CA ILE A 29 8.84 -1.81 2.94
C ILE A 29 8.02 -0.71 3.64
N LEU A 30 8.69 0.31 4.20
CA LEU A 30 7.99 1.44 4.80
C LEU A 30 7.19 2.24 3.77
N GLY A 31 7.71 2.43 2.56
CA GLY A 31 6.99 3.05 1.45
C GLY A 31 5.68 2.34 1.11
N TYR A 32 5.76 1.02 0.92
CA TYR A 32 4.57 0.18 0.68
C TYR A 32 3.54 0.29 1.82
N ARG A 33 3.99 0.16 3.08
CA ARG A 33 3.10 0.26 4.25
C ARG A 33 2.43 1.63 4.35
N LYS A 34 3.12 2.72 3.99
CA LYS A 34 2.54 4.07 3.92
C LYS A 34 1.42 4.13 2.89
N ILE A 35 1.63 3.60 1.68
CA ILE A 35 0.61 3.60 0.61
C ILE A 35 -0.58 2.72 1.00
N LYS A 36 -0.34 1.53 1.57
CA LYS A 36 -1.39 0.66 2.13
C LYS A 36 -2.25 1.40 3.17
N ASN A 37 -1.61 2.16 4.05
CA ASN A 37 -2.32 2.98 5.03
C ASN A 37 -3.10 4.13 4.40
N LYS A 38 -2.57 4.81 3.36
CA LYS A 38 -3.33 5.82 2.60
C LYS A 38 -4.61 5.22 2.02
N VAL A 39 -4.53 4.05 1.39
CA VAL A 39 -5.69 3.33 0.86
C VAL A 39 -6.71 3.01 1.96
N ALA A 40 -6.24 2.50 3.10
CA ALA A 40 -7.11 2.22 4.26
C ALA A 40 -7.83 3.48 4.76
N LEU A 41 -7.13 4.62 4.81
CA LEU A 41 -7.72 5.91 5.19
C LEU A 41 -8.76 6.36 4.17
N THR A 42 -8.48 6.28 2.86
CA THR A 42 -9.44 6.64 1.82
C THR A 42 -10.73 5.81 1.90
N ILE A 43 -10.62 4.52 2.21
CA ILE A 43 -11.77 3.65 2.46
C ILE A 43 -12.53 4.08 3.72
N LYS A 44 -11.84 4.43 4.81
CA LYS A 44 -12.49 4.96 6.03
C LYS A 44 -13.22 6.28 5.75
N TYR A 45 -12.63 7.17 4.96
CA TYR A 45 -13.28 8.42 4.54
C TYR A 45 -14.54 8.14 3.73
N TYR A 46 -14.53 7.15 2.83
CA TYR A 46 -15.71 6.72 2.09
C TYR A 46 -16.86 6.31 3.02
N TYR A 47 -16.60 5.42 4.00
CA TYR A 47 -17.63 5.00 4.96
C TYR A 47 -18.14 6.17 5.80
N LYS A 48 -17.24 7.05 6.25
CA LYS A 48 -17.61 8.27 6.97
C LYS A 48 -18.47 9.20 6.10
N SER A 49 -18.17 9.34 4.81
CA SER A 49 -19.00 10.17 3.92
C SER A 49 -20.38 9.56 3.69
N LYS A 50 -20.48 8.24 3.56
CA LYS A 50 -21.75 7.51 3.40
C LYS A 50 -22.65 7.67 4.63
N ASP A 51 -22.08 7.56 5.83
CA ASP A 51 -22.78 7.76 7.10
C ASP A 51 -23.31 9.21 7.27
N ASN A 52 -22.51 10.20 6.87
CA ASN A 52 -22.94 11.61 6.86
C ASN A 52 -24.02 11.91 5.80
N GLU A 53 -23.99 11.21 4.65
CA GLU A 53 -25.04 11.30 3.63
C GLU A 53 -26.37 10.72 4.14
N ALA A 54 -26.33 9.59 4.85
CA ALA A 54 -27.49 9.04 5.55
C ALA A 54 -28.06 10.01 6.61
N THR A 55 -27.20 10.85 7.19
CA THR A 55 -27.58 11.91 8.17
C THR A 55 -28.04 13.21 7.48
N GLY A 56 -28.23 13.22 6.15
CA GLY A 56 -28.79 14.35 5.40
C GLY A 56 -27.77 15.36 4.85
N LYS A 57 -26.47 15.17 5.08
CA LYS A 57 -25.41 15.97 4.43
C LYS A 57 -25.01 15.30 3.12
N LYS A 58 -25.51 15.79 1.97
CA LYS A 58 -25.16 15.27 0.63
C LYS A 58 -23.65 15.40 0.35
N ILE A 59 -22.86 14.38 0.71
CA ILE A 59 -21.46 14.28 0.30
C ILE A 59 -21.42 13.44 -0.97
N LYS A 60 -21.23 14.10 -2.12
CA LYS A 60 -21.13 13.40 -3.40
C LYS A 60 -19.89 12.50 -3.40
N LEU A 61 -20.10 11.21 -3.68
CA LEU A 61 -19.06 10.19 -3.86
C LEU A 61 -17.97 10.54 -4.91
N GLN A 62 -18.24 11.53 -5.77
CA GLN A 62 -17.40 11.96 -6.89
C GLN A 62 -16.84 13.38 -6.74
N THR A 63 -16.47 13.79 -5.53
CA THR A 63 -15.59 14.96 -5.43
C THR A 63 -14.35 14.68 -6.28
N LYS A 64 -13.96 15.62 -7.16
CA LYS A 64 -12.78 15.48 -8.05
C LYS A 64 -11.55 15.02 -7.28
N GLU A 65 -11.43 15.44 -6.02
CA GLU A 65 -10.38 15.07 -5.08
C GLU A 65 -10.39 13.57 -4.73
N TRP A 66 -11.55 12.96 -4.52
CA TRP A 66 -11.67 11.54 -4.20
C TRP A 66 -11.28 10.65 -5.39
N VAL A 67 -11.77 11.00 -6.59
CA VAL A 67 -11.39 10.31 -7.84
C VAL A 67 -9.89 10.42 -8.07
N LYS A 68 -9.32 11.62 -7.91
CA LYS A 68 -7.89 11.86 -8.05
C LYS A 68 -7.09 11.04 -7.02
N ALA A 69 -7.49 11.04 -5.75
CA ALA A 69 -6.83 10.28 -4.71
C ALA A 69 -6.85 8.77 -4.99
N ASN A 70 -7.97 8.21 -5.45
CA ASN A 70 -8.06 6.79 -5.80
C ASN A 70 -7.16 6.41 -6.98
N ARG A 71 -7.13 7.24 -8.03
CA ARG A 71 -6.23 7.01 -9.18
C ARG A 71 -4.76 7.10 -8.77
N GLN A 72 -4.41 8.10 -7.96
CA GLN A 72 -3.05 8.24 -7.44
C GLN A 72 -2.65 7.05 -6.57
N ASN A 73 -3.51 6.66 -5.63
CA ASN A 73 -3.28 5.49 -4.78
C ASN A 73 -3.15 4.20 -5.60
N SER A 74 -3.94 4.02 -6.67
CA SER A 74 -3.81 2.88 -7.58
C SER A 74 -2.42 2.83 -8.21
N VAL A 75 -1.95 3.93 -8.80
CA VAL A 75 -0.64 3.99 -9.48
C VAL A 75 0.51 3.85 -8.49
N GLU A 76 0.42 4.54 -7.34
CA GLU A 76 1.44 4.44 -6.28
C GLU A 76 1.53 3.02 -5.74
N LEU A 77 0.40 2.33 -5.55
CA LEU A 77 0.37 0.96 -5.04
C LEU A 77 0.99 -0.03 -6.02
N SER A 78 0.64 0.06 -7.31
CA SER A 78 1.23 -0.80 -8.35
C SER A 78 2.72 -0.53 -8.53
N ALA A 79 3.16 0.74 -8.54
CA ALA A 79 4.55 1.11 -8.66
C ALA A 79 5.37 0.68 -7.43
N SER A 80 4.83 0.86 -6.22
CA SER A 80 5.47 0.39 -5.00
C SER A 80 5.66 -1.13 -4.99
N TYR A 81 4.69 -1.88 -5.51
CA TYR A 81 4.78 -3.34 -5.60
C TYR A 81 5.74 -3.81 -6.69
N ASN A 82 5.67 -3.24 -7.89
CA ASN A 82 6.47 -3.70 -9.02
C ASN A 82 7.93 -3.28 -8.92
N GLU A 83 8.19 -2.01 -8.61
CA GLU A 83 9.51 -1.40 -8.78
C GLU A 83 10.35 -1.36 -7.50
N ASN A 84 9.69 -1.19 -6.34
CA ASN A 84 10.40 -0.85 -5.11
C ASN A 84 10.54 -2.02 -4.14
N LEU A 85 9.63 -3.00 -4.19
CA LEU A 85 9.54 -4.06 -3.20
C LEU A 85 10.54 -5.21 -3.50
N PRO A 86 11.36 -5.63 -2.52
CA PRO A 86 12.25 -6.78 -2.69
C PRO A 86 11.46 -8.07 -2.99
N THR A 87 11.99 -8.92 -3.87
CA THR A 87 11.33 -10.16 -4.33
C THR A 87 10.91 -11.08 -3.18
N TRP A 88 11.75 -11.23 -2.16
CA TRP A 88 11.43 -12.05 -0.97
C TRP A 88 10.22 -11.50 -0.20
N TYR A 89 10.02 -10.18 -0.20
CA TYR A 89 8.87 -9.56 0.45
C TYR A 89 7.61 -9.73 -0.40
N LYS A 90 7.73 -9.72 -1.75
CA LYS A 90 6.61 -10.06 -2.64
C LYS A 90 6.12 -11.49 -2.36
N MET A 91 7.05 -12.45 -2.27
CA MET A 91 6.72 -13.84 -1.88
C MET A 91 6.05 -13.92 -0.50
N LEU A 92 6.48 -13.11 0.46
CA LEU A 92 5.84 -13.03 1.77
C LEU A 92 4.40 -12.49 1.67
N LEU A 93 4.14 -11.49 0.82
CA LEU A 93 2.79 -10.97 0.58
C LEU A 93 1.90 -12.03 -0.08
N ASP A 94 2.41 -12.75 -1.07
CA ASP A 94 1.71 -13.86 -1.73
C ASP A 94 1.33 -14.94 -0.71
N SER A 95 2.25 -15.29 0.20
CA SER A 95 1.99 -16.28 1.27
C SER A 95 0.88 -15.84 2.24
N ARG A 96 0.66 -14.53 2.39
CA ARG A 96 -0.42 -13.94 3.19
C ARG A 96 -1.72 -13.77 2.40
N GLY A 97 -1.72 -14.13 1.12
CA GLY A 97 -2.82 -13.87 0.19
C GLY A 97 -3.09 -12.38 0.01
N GLU A 98 -2.06 -11.53 0.14
CA GLU A 98 -2.14 -10.12 -0.22
C GLU A 98 -1.78 -9.94 -1.70
N SER A 99 -2.68 -9.33 -2.48
CA SER A 99 -2.43 -8.98 -3.89
C SER A 99 -2.56 -7.46 -4.09
N PRO A 100 -1.45 -6.72 -4.01
CA PRO A 100 -1.45 -5.26 -4.21
C PRO A 100 -1.82 -4.85 -5.64
N ILE A 101 -1.51 -5.71 -6.62
CA ILE A 101 -1.84 -5.49 -8.03
C ILE A 101 -3.36 -5.54 -8.21
N ASP A 102 -4.03 -6.57 -7.69
CA ASP A 102 -5.49 -6.68 -7.82
C ASP A 102 -6.21 -5.56 -7.07
N ALA A 103 -5.70 -5.19 -5.89
CA ALA A 103 -6.19 -4.03 -5.16
C ALA A 103 -6.04 -2.72 -5.96
N SER A 104 -4.93 -2.54 -6.67
CA SER A 104 -4.73 -1.36 -7.53
C SER A 104 -5.76 -1.31 -8.67
N ASN A 105 -6.02 -2.45 -9.32
CA ASN A 105 -7.03 -2.54 -10.38
C ASN A 105 -8.43 -2.16 -9.85
N HIS A 106 -8.80 -2.68 -8.68
CA HIS A 106 -10.07 -2.31 -8.05
C HIS A 106 -10.13 -0.84 -7.64
N LEU A 107 -9.03 -0.22 -7.21
CA LEU A 107 -8.95 1.22 -6.94
C LEU A 107 -9.15 2.06 -8.20
N MET A 108 -8.57 1.65 -9.32
CA MET A 108 -8.76 2.31 -10.61
C MET A 108 -10.22 2.23 -11.07
N ILE A 109 -10.85 1.05 -10.97
CA ILE A 109 -12.27 0.86 -11.30
C ILE A 109 -13.16 1.70 -10.38
N LEU A 110 -12.84 1.71 -9.07
CA LEU A 110 -13.55 2.49 -8.07
C LEU A 110 -13.53 3.99 -8.41
N SER A 111 -12.42 4.51 -8.94
CA SER A 111 -12.31 5.92 -9.37
C SER A 111 -13.26 6.31 -10.50
N ASN A 112 -13.70 5.33 -11.31
CA ASN A 112 -14.60 5.53 -12.44
C ASN A 112 -16.06 5.13 -12.13
N THR A 113 -16.28 4.46 -11.00
CA THR A 113 -17.59 3.91 -10.64
C THR A 113 -18.47 4.99 -10.01
N ARG A 114 -19.69 5.14 -10.53
CA ARG A 114 -20.67 6.11 -10.04
C ARG A 114 -21.75 5.52 -9.14
N ASN A 115 -21.94 4.20 -9.20
CA ASN A 115 -22.96 3.49 -8.44
C ASN A 115 -22.38 3.04 -7.08
N TYR A 116 -23.10 3.36 -6.00
CA TYR A 116 -22.72 3.02 -4.62
C TYR A 116 -22.59 1.50 -4.40
N ASP A 117 -23.48 0.68 -4.97
CA ASP A 117 -23.45 -0.78 -4.78
C ASP A 117 -22.21 -1.40 -5.44
N HIS A 118 -21.88 -0.94 -6.64
CA HIS A 118 -20.65 -1.35 -7.33
C HIS A 118 -19.41 -0.85 -6.61
N ALA A 119 -19.45 0.37 -6.07
CA ALA A 119 -18.34 0.93 -5.29
C ALA A 119 -18.09 0.10 -4.02
N GLU A 120 -19.12 -0.33 -3.30
CA GLU A 120 -18.96 -1.19 -2.12
C GLU A 120 -18.38 -2.55 -2.46
N LYS A 121 -18.81 -3.17 -3.57
CA LYS A 121 -18.22 -4.42 -4.03
C LYS A 121 -16.72 -4.27 -4.25
N HIS A 122 -16.30 -3.22 -4.96
CA HIS A 122 -14.87 -2.96 -5.18
C HIS A 122 -14.11 -2.62 -3.89
N ILE A 123 -14.70 -1.87 -2.96
CA ILE A 123 -14.09 -1.60 -1.65
C ILE A 123 -13.90 -2.89 -0.85
N LYS A 124 -14.87 -3.81 -0.89
CA LYS A 124 -14.76 -5.13 -0.24
C LYS A 124 -13.62 -5.94 -0.84
N GLU A 125 -13.50 -5.98 -2.18
CA GLU A 125 -12.38 -6.64 -2.83
C GLU A 125 -11.04 -6.00 -2.48
N ILE A 126 -10.94 -4.66 -2.45
CA ILE A 126 -9.71 -3.96 -2.03
C ILE A 126 -9.31 -4.36 -0.60
N LYS A 127 -10.27 -4.43 0.32
CA LYS A 127 -10.02 -4.88 1.70
C LYS A 127 -9.54 -6.33 1.74
N ASN A 128 -10.12 -7.21 0.93
CA ASN A 128 -9.72 -8.61 0.83
C ASN A 128 -8.29 -8.74 0.28
N CYS A 129 -8.00 -8.07 -0.84
CA CYS A 129 -6.70 -8.10 -1.52
C CYS A 129 -5.58 -7.49 -0.66
N LEU A 130 -5.86 -6.46 0.14
CA LEU A 130 -4.85 -5.85 1.01
C LEU A 130 -4.88 -6.38 2.45
N LYS A 131 -5.79 -7.30 2.78
CA LYS A 131 -6.04 -7.78 4.16
C LYS A 131 -6.18 -6.63 5.17
N ILE A 132 -6.93 -5.59 4.79
CA ILE A 132 -7.21 -4.41 5.63
C ILE A 132 -8.54 -4.63 6.36
N LYS A 133 -8.59 -4.34 7.67
CA LYS A 133 -9.82 -4.34 8.48
C LYS A 133 -10.62 -3.05 8.25
#